data_AF-A0A379TVM2-F1
#
_entry.id   AF-A0A379TVM2-F1
#
_cell.length_a   1.000
_cell.length_b   1.000
_cell.length_c   1.000
_cell.angle_alpha   90.00
_cell.angle_beta   90.00
_cell.angle_gamma   90.00
#
_symmetry.space_group_name_H-M   'P 1'
#
loop_
_entity.id
_entity.type
_entity.pdbx_description
1 polymer ?
#
loop_
_entity_poly.entity_id
_entity_poly.type
_entity_poly.pdbx_seq_one_letter_code
_entity_poly.pdbx_strand_id
1 'polypeptide(L)'
;MTNTQQQIKSQTQQITIKNLYVSSFTLVCFRSGKLTISNNHDTIYCEEPGMLVLKKEQVVNVTLEEVNGHMDFDILEIPTQRLGDLYALIPNEQQTKMAKPVEKVQKIFYTPDFPARREVFEHLKTAFSCTMDTSKSCNSCNNQSCIENEELIPYFLLFLLTAFLRLPESYEIILSSAQITLKERVYNIISSSPSKQWNLRMLPTIYL
;
A
#
# COMPACT_ATOMS: atom_id res chain seq x y z
N MET A 1 36.48 37.80 -24.09
CA MET A 1 35.79 37.35 -22.85
C MET A 1 34.33 37.11 -23.21
N THR A 2 33.96 35.86 -23.44
CA THR A 2 32.57 35.48 -23.72
C THR A 2 32.27 34.24 -22.90
N ASN A 3 31.28 34.40 -22.03
CA ASN A 3 30.90 33.54 -20.92
C ASN A 3 30.42 32.18 -21.43
N THR A 4 31.17 31.11 -21.13
CA THR A 4 30.73 29.74 -21.29
C THR A 4 29.80 29.39 -20.12
N GLN A 5 28.51 29.73 -20.22
CA GLN A 5 27.51 29.08 -19.38
C GLN A 5 27.31 27.66 -19.91
N GLN A 6 28.17 26.74 -19.48
CA GLN A 6 27.84 25.33 -19.48
C GLN A 6 26.63 25.17 -18.55
N GLN A 7 25.44 25.10 -19.14
CA GLN A 7 24.30 24.50 -18.48
C GLN A 7 24.71 23.08 -18.09
N ILE A 8 25.07 22.90 -16.82
CA ILE A 8 25.12 21.59 -16.20
C ILE A 8 23.67 21.11 -16.23
N LYS A 9 23.29 20.41 -17.29
CA LYS A 9 22.11 19.54 -17.27
C LYS A 9 22.42 18.52 -16.18
N SER A 10 21.86 18.71 -14.99
CA SER A 10 21.78 17.67 -13.99
C SER A 10 21.20 16.44 -14.70
N GLN A 11 21.99 15.38 -14.82
CA GLN A 11 21.49 14.11 -15.34
C GLN A 11 20.42 13.64 -14.37
N THR A 12 19.16 13.80 -14.75
CA THR A 12 18.04 13.28 -13.98
C THR A 12 18.18 11.78 -13.92
N GLN A 13 18.45 11.22 -12.73
CA GLN A 13 18.50 9.77 -12.58
C GLN A 13 17.08 9.23 -12.69
N GLN A 14 16.87 8.36 -13.67
CA GLN A 14 15.62 7.68 -13.91
C GLN A 14 15.82 6.18 -13.69
N ILE A 15 15.01 5.60 -12.81
CA ILE A 15 15.02 4.18 -12.51
C ILE A 15 13.68 3.59 -12.95
N THR A 16 13.73 2.52 -13.76
CA THR A 16 12.53 1.80 -14.17
C THR A 16 12.58 0.36 -13.65
N ILE A 17 11.56 0.00 -12.88
CA ILE A 17 11.31 -1.36 -12.40
C ILE A 17 10.15 -1.92 -13.21
N LYS A 18 10.40 -3.05 -13.89
CA LYS A 18 9.37 -3.71 -14.72
C LYS A 18 8.84 -4.96 -14.03
N ASN A 19 7.57 -5.25 -14.28
CA ASN A 19 6.89 -6.46 -13.82
C ASN A 19 6.95 -6.68 -12.30
N LEU A 20 6.83 -5.60 -11.53
CA LEU A 20 6.75 -5.68 -10.07
C LEU A 20 5.39 -6.27 -9.68
N TYR A 21 5.41 -7.41 -8.99
CA TYR A 21 4.19 -8.01 -8.46
C TYR A 21 3.83 -7.36 -7.11
N VAL A 22 2.61 -6.84 -7.02
CA VAL A 22 2.05 -6.26 -5.79
C VAL A 22 1.32 -7.37 -5.03
N SER A 23 1.93 -7.89 -3.98
CA SER A 23 1.39 -9.00 -3.17
C SER A 23 0.36 -8.56 -2.13
N SER A 24 0.48 -7.32 -1.65
CA SER A 24 -0.31 -6.77 -0.54
C SER A 24 -0.96 -5.44 -0.97
N PHE A 25 -2.05 -5.05 -0.31
CA PHE A 25 -2.58 -3.70 -0.52
C PHE A 25 -1.52 -2.69 -0.04
N THR A 26 -1.11 -1.78 -0.90
CA THR A 26 0.10 -0.98 -0.66
C THR A 26 -0.23 0.50 -0.74
N LEU A 27 0.18 1.24 0.30
CA LEU A 27 0.20 2.70 0.31
C LEU A 27 1.61 3.18 -0.04
N VAL A 28 1.70 4.15 -0.94
CA VAL A 28 2.95 4.83 -1.29
C VAL A 28 2.81 6.31 -0.97
N CYS A 29 3.59 6.78 -0.01
CA CYS A 29 3.63 8.18 0.43
C CYS A 29 4.89 8.80 -0.15
N PHE A 30 4.77 9.64 -1.16
CA PHE A 30 5.93 10.28 -1.79
C PHE A 30 5.91 11.79 -1.55
N ARG A 31 7.12 12.35 -1.39
CA ARG A 31 7.39 13.70 -0.91
C ARG A 31 8.20 14.49 -1.91
N SER A 32 9.14 13.84 -2.58
CA SER A 32 9.85 14.41 -3.71
C SER A 32 10.18 13.39 -4.80
N GLY A 33 10.43 13.88 -6.02
CA GLY A 33 10.60 13.11 -7.24
C GLY A 33 9.29 12.95 -8.03
N LYS A 34 9.40 12.43 -9.25
CA LYS A 34 8.24 11.99 -10.05
C LYS A 34 8.10 10.49 -9.98
N LEU A 35 6.86 10.05 -9.82
CA LEU A 35 6.49 8.64 -9.80
C LEU A 35 5.49 8.38 -10.93
N THR A 36 5.84 7.48 -11.83
CA THR A 36 4.90 6.95 -12.83
C THR A 36 4.68 5.47 -12.56
N ILE A 37 3.42 5.06 -12.41
CA ILE A 37 3.04 3.66 -12.24
C ILE A 37 2.08 3.28 -13.35
N SER A 38 2.35 2.16 -14.00
CA SER A 38 1.47 1.60 -15.02
C SER A 38 1.21 0.12 -14.81
N ASN A 39 0.06 -0.34 -15.28
CA ASN A 39 -0.24 -1.75 -15.48
C ASN A 39 -0.72 -1.96 -16.92
N ASN A 40 -1.28 -3.12 -17.24
CA ASN A 40 -1.76 -3.44 -18.59
C ASN A 40 -2.95 -2.57 -19.07
N HIS A 41 -3.57 -1.80 -18.17
CA HIS A 41 -4.80 -1.05 -18.43
C HIS A 41 -4.66 0.46 -18.24
N ASP A 42 -3.86 0.88 -17.26
CA ASP A 42 -3.81 2.25 -16.78
C ASP A 42 -2.35 2.70 -16.62
N THR A 43 -2.09 3.98 -16.84
CA THR A 43 -0.82 4.65 -16.51
C THR A 43 -1.15 5.91 -15.73
N ILE A 44 -0.55 6.04 -14.56
CA ILE A 44 -0.78 7.15 -13.64
C ILE A 44 0.54 7.88 -13.41
N TYR A 45 0.47 9.19 -13.59
CA TYR A 45 1.55 10.12 -13.33
C TYR A 45 1.24 10.81 -12.01
N CYS A 46 2.16 10.70 -11.06
CA CYS A 46 1.99 11.24 -9.71
C CYS A 46 2.85 12.49 -9.56
N GLU A 47 2.27 13.57 -9.06
CA GLU A 47 2.95 14.84 -8.82
C GLU A 47 3.34 14.96 -7.34
N GLU A 48 4.52 15.48 -7.07
CA GLU A 48 5.00 15.68 -5.70
C GLU A 48 4.34 16.91 -5.04
N PRO A 49 4.02 16.86 -3.73
CA PRO A 49 3.87 15.67 -2.90
C PRO A 49 2.50 14.98 -3.12
N GLY A 50 2.42 13.68 -2.82
CA GLY A 50 1.16 12.96 -2.98
C GLY A 50 1.15 11.56 -2.37
N MET A 51 0.03 10.86 -2.58
CA MET A 51 -0.15 9.48 -2.12
C MET A 51 -0.79 8.61 -3.18
N LEU A 52 -0.40 7.34 -3.18
CA LEU A 52 -0.90 6.36 -4.12
C LEU A 52 -1.29 5.07 -3.40
N VAL A 53 -2.37 4.45 -3.88
CA VAL A 53 -2.89 3.16 -3.41
C VAL A 53 -2.75 2.15 -4.54
N LEU A 54 -2.19 0.99 -4.22
CA LEU A 54 -2.12 -0.18 -5.10
C LEU A 54 -2.97 -1.31 -4.54
N LYS A 55 -3.89 -1.82 -5.36
CA LYS A 55 -4.59 -3.09 -5.09
C LYS A 55 -3.56 -4.23 -5.05
N LYS A 56 -3.78 -5.23 -4.20
CA LYS A 56 -3.02 -6.48 -4.27
C LYS A 56 -3.35 -7.27 -5.55
N GLU A 57 -2.51 -8.25 -5.87
CA GLU A 57 -2.66 -9.15 -7.02
C GLU A 57 -2.70 -8.44 -8.39
N GLN A 58 -1.75 -7.55 -8.59
CA GLN A 58 -1.48 -6.96 -9.90
C GLN A 58 0.02 -6.92 -10.19
N VAL A 59 0.35 -6.80 -11.46
CA VAL A 59 1.71 -6.55 -11.93
C VAL A 59 1.77 -5.13 -12.44
N VAL A 60 2.73 -4.36 -11.96
CA VAL A 60 2.94 -2.97 -12.33
C VAL A 60 4.35 -2.73 -12.84
N ASN A 61 4.50 -1.69 -13.64
CA ASN A 61 5.79 -1.09 -13.96
C ASN A 61 5.87 0.24 -13.20
N VAL A 62 7.02 0.49 -12.59
CA VAL A 62 7.27 1.69 -11.79
C VAL A 62 8.44 2.44 -12.42
N THR A 63 8.25 3.72 -12.67
CA THR A 63 9.31 4.62 -13.11
C THR A 63 9.45 5.74 -12.11
N LEU A 64 10.68 5.93 -11.66
CA LEU A 64 11.11 6.82 -10.62
C LEU A 64 12.08 7.83 -11.26
N GLU A 65 11.83 9.12 -11.11
CA GLU A 65 12.68 10.18 -11.65
C GLU A 65 12.98 11.20 -10.55
N GLU A 66 14.26 11.44 -10.30
CA GLU A 66 14.69 12.46 -9.34
C GLU A 66 14.30 13.86 -9.82
N VAL A 67 13.87 14.72 -8.90
CA VAL A 67 13.65 16.15 -9.19
C VAL A 67 14.65 16.94 -8.36
N ASN A 68 15.50 17.74 -9.02
CA ASN A 68 16.57 18.50 -8.36
C ASN A 68 17.54 17.64 -7.52
N GLY A 69 17.77 16.38 -7.92
CA GLY A 69 18.63 15.43 -7.18
C GLY A 69 17.99 14.89 -5.90
N HIS A 70 16.68 15.07 -5.72
CA HIS A 70 15.93 14.55 -4.60
C HIS A 70 14.88 13.55 -5.07
N MET A 71 14.80 12.45 -4.34
CA MET A 71 13.74 11.47 -4.43
C MET A 71 13.45 10.96 -3.03
N ASP A 72 12.19 11.03 -2.63
CA ASP A 72 11.81 10.73 -1.26
C ASP A 72 10.40 10.15 -1.22
N PHE A 73 10.31 8.86 -0.89
CA PHE A 73 9.05 8.15 -0.75
C PHE A 73 9.17 7.02 0.27
N ASP A 74 8.04 6.71 0.89
CA ASP A 74 7.87 5.55 1.76
C ASP A 74 6.77 4.65 1.22
N ILE A 75 6.93 3.36 1.50
CA ILE A 75 5.99 2.31 1.13
C ILE A 75 5.49 1.66 2.41
N LEU A 76 4.18 1.43 2.48
CA LEU A 76 3.54 0.71 3.57
C LEU A 76 2.60 -0.35 3.01
N GLU A 77 2.94 -1.60 3.24
CA GLU A 77 2.04 -2.73 2.96
C GLU A 77 1.04 -2.88 4.12
N ILE A 78 -0.24 -2.96 3.78
CA ILE A 78 -1.33 -3.09 4.75
C ILE A 78 -1.72 -4.58 4.85
N PRO A 79 -1.60 -5.19 6.04
CA PRO A 79 -2.04 -6.57 6.23
C PRO A 79 -3.54 -6.74 5.96
N THR A 80 -3.93 -7.84 5.31
CA THR A 80 -5.33 -8.14 4.97
C THR A 80 -6.25 -8.14 6.19
N GLN A 81 -5.77 -8.54 7.37
CA GLN A 81 -6.54 -8.46 8.62
C GLN A 81 -6.92 -7.01 8.97
N ARG A 82 -5.98 -6.07 8.86
CA ARG A 82 -6.23 -4.64 9.16
C ARG A 82 -7.20 -4.00 8.18
N LEU A 83 -7.18 -4.44 6.92
CA LEU A 83 -8.21 -4.06 5.95
C LEU A 83 -9.58 -4.62 6.30
N GLY A 84 -9.65 -5.82 6.87
CA GLY A 84 -10.87 -6.41 7.41
C GLY A 84 -11.45 -5.57 8.56
N ASP A 85 -10.60 -5.15 9.51
CA ASP A 85 -10.98 -4.28 10.62
C ASP A 85 -11.53 -2.94 10.11
N LEU A 86 -10.85 -2.32 9.15
CA LEU A 86 -11.31 -1.10 8.47
C LEU A 86 -12.66 -1.31 7.78
N TYR A 87 -12.81 -2.42 7.05
CA TYR A 87 -14.04 -2.71 6.31
C TYR A 87 -15.26 -2.79 7.25
N ALA A 88 -15.08 -3.35 8.45
CA ALA A 88 -16.12 -3.42 9.47
C ALA A 88 -16.59 -2.03 9.96
N LEU A 89 -15.78 -0.98 9.80
CA LEU A 89 -16.15 0.40 10.15
C LEU A 89 -16.94 1.13 9.06
N ILE A 90 -16.95 0.63 7.82
CA ILE A 90 -17.66 1.27 6.71
C ILE A 90 -19.17 1.03 6.86
N PRO A 91 -20.04 2.06 6.88
CA PRO A 91 -21.48 1.86 7.05
C PRO A 91 -22.09 0.94 5.98
N ASN A 92 -23.03 0.08 6.38
CA ASN A 92 -23.69 -0.88 5.49
C ASN A 92 -24.33 -0.22 4.26
N GLU A 93 -24.86 1.00 4.39
CA GLU A 93 -25.43 1.74 3.25
C GLU A 93 -24.40 2.06 2.17
N GLN A 94 -23.14 2.31 2.57
CA GLN A 94 -22.04 2.47 1.63
C GLN A 94 -21.65 1.11 1.03
N GLN A 95 -21.56 0.06 1.85
CA GLN A 95 -21.28 -1.31 1.37
C GLN A 95 -22.27 -1.78 0.30
N THR A 96 -23.57 -1.50 0.46
CA THR A 96 -24.61 -1.88 -0.51
C THR A 96 -24.53 -1.08 -1.82
N LYS A 97 -24.10 0.19 -1.76
CA LYS A 97 -23.83 0.99 -2.96
C LYS A 97 -22.59 0.50 -3.72
N MET A 98 -21.63 -0.10 -3.00
CA MET A 98 -20.36 -0.63 -3.51
C MET A 98 -20.48 -2.01 -4.15
N ALA A 99 -21.55 -2.78 -3.90
CA ALA A 99 -21.74 -4.12 -4.44
C ALA A 99 -22.11 -4.16 -5.94
N LYS A 100 -22.15 -3.02 -6.62
CA LYS A 100 -22.44 -2.96 -8.05
C LYS A 100 -21.17 -3.29 -8.84
N PRO A 101 -21.18 -4.30 -9.73
CA PRO A 101 -20.02 -4.63 -10.54
C PRO A 101 -19.67 -3.44 -11.45
N VAL A 102 -18.43 -2.96 -11.32
CA VAL A 102 -17.87 -1.92 -12.17
C VAL A 102 -17.25 -2.60 -13.40
N GLU A 103 -17.58 -2.16 -14.61
CA GLU A 103 -17.10 -2.76 -15.87
C GLU A 103 -15.57 -2.72 -16.01
N LYS A 104 -14.90 -1.75 -15.39
CA LYS A 104 -13.44 -1.64 -15.34
C LYS A 104 -12.98 -1.34 -13.91
N VAL A 105 -12.40 -2.34 -13.25
CA VAL A 105 -11.88 -2.18 -11.89
C VAL A 105 -10.52 -1.49 -11.95
N GLN A 106 -10.50 -0.18 -11.68
CA GLN A 106 -9.26 0.56 -11.49
C GLN A 106 -8.51 -0.02 -10.28
N LYS A 107 -7.23 -0.33 -10.46
CA LYS A 107 -6.40 -1.00 -9.42
C LYS A 107 -5.33 -0.09 -8.81
N ILE A 108 -5.19 1.11 -9.34
CA ILE A 108 -4.19 2.10 -8.94
C ILE A 108 -4.92 3.42 -8.77
N PHE A 109 -4.80 4.05 -7.61
CA PHE A 109 -5.41 5.34 -7.32
C PHE A 109 -4.36 6.31 -6.81
N TYR A 110 -4.45 7.56 -7.25
CA TYR A 110 -3.55 8.64 -6.87
C TYR A 110 -4.36 9.80 -6.31
N THR A 111 -3.82 10.45 -5.29
CA THR A 111 -4.32 11.71 -4.76
C THR A 111 -3.16 12.67 -4.55
N PRO A 112 -3.29 13.96 -4.93
CA PRO A 112 -2.34 15.00 -4.56
C PRO A 112 -2.22 15.17 -3.05
N ASP A 113 -1.30 16.03 -2.62
CA ASP A 113 -1.10 16.31 -1.20
C ASP A 113 -2.40 16.72 -0.47
N PHE A 114 -2.50 16.30 0.78
CA PHE A 114 -3.63 16.61 1.65
C PHE A 114 -3.19 16.71 3.11
N PRO A 115 -3.94 17.43 3.97
CA PRO A 115 -3.54 17.67 5.35
C PRO A 115 -3.29 16.39 6.15
N ALA A 116 -2.30 16.42 7.03
CA ALA A 116 -1.92 15.34 7.95
C ALA A 116 -1.54 13.99 7.29
N ARG A 117 -1.45 13.93 5.95
CA ARG A 117 -1.08 12.72 5.19
C ARG A 117 0.20 12.08 5.73
N ARG A 118 1.25 12.90 5.92
CA ARG A 118 2.57 12.42 6.32
C ARG A 118 2.57 11.92 7.75
N GLU A 119 2.03 12.72 8.67
CA GLU A 119 1.99 12.43 10.10
C GLU A 119 1.23 11.12 10.37
N VAL A 120 0.08 10.94 9.73
CA VAL A 120 -0.73 9.72 9.87
C VAL A 120 -0.03 8.52 9.21
N PHE A 121 0.62 8.71 8.06
CA PHE A 121 1.38 7.63 7.41
C PHE A 121 2.56 7.15 8.27
N GLU A 122 3.36 8.06 8.83
CA GLU A 122 4.48 7.71 9.71
C GLU A 122 4.00 7.03 11.00
N HIS A 123 2.85 7.44 11.53
CA HIS A 123 2.23 6.79 12.68
C HIS A 123 1.87 5.33 12.37
N LEU A 124 1.22 5.08 11.24
CA LEU A 124 0.89 3.71 10.80
C LEU A 124 2.14 2.87 10.53
N LYS A 125 3.16 3.44 9.89
CA LYS A 125 4.44 2.77 9.64
C LYS A 125 5.12 2.34 10.95
N THR A 126 5.10 3.22 11.95
CA THR A 126 5.62 2.92 13.30
C THR A 126 4.80 1.82 13.96
N ALA A 127 3.47 1.95 13.95
CA ALA A 127 2.56 0.97 14.56
C ALA A 127 2.75 -0.44 13.97
N PHE A 128 2.84 -0.58 12.64
CA PHE A 128 3.04 -1.90 12.02
C PHE A 128 4.42 -2.48 12.28
N SER A 129 5.45 -1.64 12.36
CA SER A 129 6.80 -2.09 12.72
C SER A 129 6.84 -2.68 14.13
N CYS A 130 6.13 -2.09 15.09
CA CYS A 130 6.03 -2.60 16.46
C CYS A 130 5.29 -3.96 16.56
N THR A 131 4.31 -4.22 15.69
CA THR A 131 3.51 -5.47 15.73
C THR A 131 4.23 -6.70 15.16
N MET A 132 5.22 -6.53 14.27
CA MET A 132 5.94 -7.63 13.62
C MET A 132 7.01 -8.28 14.53
N ASP A 133 7.45 -7.58 15.58
CA ASP A 133 8.48 -8.02 16.53
C ASP A 133 7.89 -8.72 17.77
N THR A 134 6.85 -9.54 17.61
CA THR A 134 6.30 -10.34 18.74
C THR A 134 7.12 -11.60 19.06
N SER A 135 8.13 -11.94 18.25
CA SER A 135 9.05 -13.08 18.48
C SER A 135 10.31 -12.74 19.26
N LYS A 136 10.59 -11.45 19.48
CA LYS A 136 11.62 -10.97 20.39
C LYS A 136 10.91 -10.05 21.37
N SER A 137 11.01 -10.29 22.67
CA SER A 137 10.57 -9.27 23.62
C SER A 137 11.27 -7.97 23.23
N CYS A 138 10.50 -7.00 22.74
CA CYS A 138 11.05 -5.72 22.37
C CYS A 138 11.43 -5.02 23.67
N ASN A 139 12.63 -5.32 24.18
CA ASN A 139 13.16 -4.74 25.42
C ASN A 139 13.40 -3.21 25.29
N SER A 140 13.22 -2.64 24.09
CA SER A 140 13.27 -1.20 23.84
C SER A 140 11.89 -0.56 23.62
N CYS A 141 10.83 -1.36 23.47
CA CYS A 141 9.45 -0.88 23.38
C CYS A 141 8.91 -0.61 24.79
N ASN A 142 9.58 0.27 25.54
CA ASN A 142 9.02 0.84 26.75
C ASN A 142 7.94 1.84 26.33
N ASN A 143 6.75 1.41 25.92
CA ASN A 143 5.68 2.36 25.66
C ASN A 143 4.29 1.70 25.63
N GLN A 144 3.54 1.96 26.70
CA GLN A 144 2.07 1.91 26.75
C GLN A 144 1.43 2.46 25.45
N SER A 145 2.07 3.45 24.82
CA SER A 145 1.63 4.06 23.55
C SER A 145 1.64 3.14 22.33
N CYS A 146 2.33 2.00 22.32
CA CYS A 146 2.26 1.07 21.19
C CYS A 146 0.95 0.26 21.17
N ILE A 147 0.43 -0.06 22.36
CA ILE A 147 -0.81 -0.81 22.57
C ILE A 147 -2.03 0.13 22.47
N GLU A 148 -1.94 1.33 23.04
CA GLU A 148 -3.03 2.34 22.98
C GLU A 148 -3.33 2.81 21.55
N ASN A 149 -2.37 2.72 20.63
CA ASN A 149 -2.57 3.12 19.23
C ASN A 149 -3.08 1.98 18.33
N GLU A 150 -3.14 0.73 18.80
CA GLU A 150 -3.58 -0.40 17.96
C GLU A 150 -5.06 -0.30 17.60
N GLU A 151 -5.91 0.12 18.55
CA GLU A 151 -7.34 0.37 18.33
C GLU A 151 -7.59 1.55 17.38
N LEU A 152 -6.62 2.46 17.25
CA LEU A 152 -6.71 3.64 16.37
C LEU A 152 -6.27 3.35 14.94
N ILE A 153 -5.56 2.24 14.68
CA ILE A 153 -5.08 1.85 13.34
C ILE A 153 -6.19 1.92 12.28
N PRO A 154 -7.39 1.33 12.49
CA PRO A 154 -8.45 1.37 11.49
C PRO A 154 -8.90 2.80 11.17
N TYR A 155 -8.89 3.70 12.15
CA TYR A 155 -9.28 5.11 11.96
C TYR A 155 -8.20 5.89 11.20
N PHE A 156 -6.92 5.64 11.48
CA PHE A 156 -5.82 6.23 10.71
C PHE A 156 -5.80 5.73 9.26
N LEU A 157 -6.05 4.44 9.04
CA LEU A 157 -6.23 3.88 7.70
C LEU A 157 -7.42 4.52 6.99
N LEU A 158 -8.56 4.63 7.67
CA LEU A 158 -9.74 5.27 7.11
C LEU A 158 -9.44 6.71 6.71
N PHE A 159 -8.78 7.49 7.58
CA PHE A 159 -8.37 8.86 7.31
C PHE A 159 -7.57 8.96 6.01
N LEU A 160 -6.49 8.19 5.88
CA LEU A 160 -5.66 8.19 4.67
C LEU A 160 -6.45 7.78 3.43
N LEU A 161 -7.35 6.81 3.57
CA LEU A 161 -8.12 6.29 2.45
C LEU A 161 -9.24 7.26 2.03
N THR A 162 -9.75 8.12 2.92
CA THR A 162 -10.79 9.11 2.56
C THR A 162 -10.40 10.01 1.39
N ALA A 163 -9.10 10.27 1.20
CA ALA A 163 -8.58 11.04 0.08
C ALA A 163 -8.82 10.36 -1.28
N PHE A 164 -9.03 9.04 -1.30
CA PHE A 164 -9.36 8.25 -2.49
C PHE A 164 -10.85 7.89 -2.57
N LEU A 165 -11.53 7.79 -1.43
CA LEU A 165 -12.96 7.41 -1.28
C LEU A 165 -13.97 8.37 -1.92
N ARG A 166 -13.54 9.28 -2.80
CA ARG A 166 -14.43 10.15 -3.57
C ARG A 166 -15.08 9.45 -4.77
N LEU A 167 -14.54 8.29 -5.17
CA LEU A 167 -15.01 7.51 -6.31
C LEU A 167 -15.60 6.18 -5.86
N PRO A 168 -16.79 5.74 -6.33
CA PRO A 168 -17.35 4.43 -5.99
C PRO A 168 -16.38 3.25 -6.21
N GLU A 169 -15.50 3.35 -7.20
CA GLU A 169 -14.49 2.35 -7.56
C GLU A 169 -13.40 2.19 -6.50
N SER A 170 -13.08 3.26 -5.78
CA SER A 170 -12.08 3.28 -4.70
C SER A 170 -12.52 2.55 -3.42
N TYR A 171 -13.80 2.21 -3.34
CA TYR A 171 -14.34 1.41 -2.26
C TYR A 171 -14.26 -0.09 -2.56
N GLU A 172 -14.45 -0.49 -3.83
CA GLU A 172 -14.32 -1.88 -4.29
C GLU A 172 -12.90 -2.41 -4.04
N ILE A 173 -11.88 -1.57 -4.25
CA ILE A 173 -10.49 -1.95 -4.04
C ILE A 173 -10.20 -2.31 -2.58
N ILE A 174 -10.81 -1.61 -1.61
CA ILE A 174 -10.66 -1.93 -0.17
C ILE A 174 -11.34 -3.27 0.12
N LEU A 175 -12.61 -3.43 -0.31
CA LEU A 175 -13.40 -4.64 -0.11
C LEU A 175 -12.68 -5.89 -0.65
N SER A 176 -12.32 -5.85 -1.92
CA SER A 176 -11.67 -6.97 -2.60
C SER A 176 -10.26 -7.24 -2.07
N SER A 177 -9.58 -6.23 -1.51
CA SER A 177 -8.27 -6.43 -0.87
C SER A 177 -8.38 -6.96 0.56
N ALA A 178 -9.49 -6.71 1.27
CA ALA A 178 -9.77 -7.24 2.59
C ALA A 178 -10.12 -8.75 2.56
N GLN A 179 -10.54 -9.28 1.41
CA GLN A 179 -10.80 -10.71 1.26
C GLN A 179 -9.49 -11.51 1.24
N ILE A 180 -9.38 -12.52 2.11
CA ILE A 180 -8.24 -13.44 2.12
C ILE A 180 -8.34 -14.35 0.89
N THR A 181 -7.38 -14.22 -0.01
CA THR A 181 -7.24 -15.01 -1.23
C THR A 181 -6.72 -16.42 -0.91
N LEU A 182 -6.93 -17.35 -1.84
CA LEU A 182 -6.37 -18.71 -1.73
C LEU A 182 -4.84 -18.67 -1.61
N LYS A 183 -4.17 -17.78 -2.35
CA LYS A 183 -2.71 -17.62 -2.30
C LYS A 183 -2.23 -17.22 -0.91
N GLU A 184 -2.90 -16.25 -0.28
CA GLU A 184 -2.59 -15.83 1.09
C GLU A 184 -2.88 -16.94 2.10
N ARG A 185 -3.97 -17.69 1.95
CA ARG A 185 -4.24 -18.86 2.82
C ARG A 185 -3.11 -19.88 2.72
N VAL A 186 -2.70 -20.23 1.50
CA VAL A 186 -1.59 -21.17 1.26
C VAL A 186 -0.29 -20.65 1.86
N TYR A 187 0.03 -19.36 1.66
CA TYR A 187 1.21 -18.74 2.26
C TYR A 187 1.17 -18.83 3.79
N ASN A 188 0.07 -18.43 4.43
CA ASN A 188 -0.08 -18.44 5.88
C ASN A 188 0.03 -19.87 6.46
N ILE A 189 -0.51 -20.86 5.76
CA ILE A 189 -0.39 -22.27 6.14
C ILE A 189 1.08 -22.71 6.10
N ILE A 190 1.78 -22.44 4.99
CA ILE A 190 3.19 -22.84 4.82
C ILE A 190 4.07 -22.12 5.86
N SER A 191 3.87 -20.81 6.04
CA SER A 191 4.66 -19.99 6.96
C SER A 191 4.41 -20.35 8.43
N SER A 192 3.22 -20.85 8.78
CA SER A 192 2.92 -21.31 10.15
C SER A 192 3.65 -22.59 10.56
N SER A 193 4.20 -23.36 9.61
CA SER A 193 5.01 -24.56 9.91
C SER A 193 6.14 -24.72 8.88
N PRO A 194 7.20 -23.90 8.99
CA PRO A 194 8.29 -23.88 8.00
C PRO A 194 9.10 -25.18 7.95
N SER A 195 9.14 -25.93 9.05
CA SER A 195 9.86 -27.19 9.18
C SER A 195 9.13 -28.39 8.54
N LYS A 196 7.86 -28.21 8.15
CA LYS A 196 7.06 -29.26 7.51
C LYS A 196 7.37 -29.30 6.02
N GLN A 197 7.63 -30.49 5.48
CA GLN A 197 7.70 -30.69 4.03
C GLN A 197 6.29 -30.66 3.44
N TRP A 198 5.91 -29.51 2.92
CA TRP A 198 4.64 -29.32 2.22
C TRP A 198 4.69 -29.95 0.82
N ASN A 199 3.63 -30.65 0.43
CA ASN A 199 3.48 -31.14 -0.95
C ASN A 199 2.14 -30.68 -1.55
N LEU A 200 2.06 -30.66 -2.88
CA LEU A 200 0.89 -30.18 -3.62
C LEU A 200 -0.41 -30.96 -3.33
N ARG A 201 -0.33 -32.18 -2.80
CA ARG A 201 -1.49 -32.99 -2.43
C ARG A 201 -2.03 -32.68 -1.03
N MET A 202 -1.27 -31.95 -0.21
CA MET A 202 -1.65 -31.53 1.14
C MET A 202 -2.36 -30.17 1.16
N LEU A 203 -2.29 -29.41 0.07
CA LEU A 203 -2.97 -28.12 -0.10
C LEU A 203 -4.49 -28.23 -0.38
N PRO A 204 -5.01 -29.27 -1.09
CA PRO A 204 -6.43 -29.37 -1.42
C PRO A 204 -7.34 -29.97 -0.33
N THR A 205 -6.82 -30.40 0.81
CA THR A 205 -7.67 -30.92 1.91
C THR A 205 -8.26 -29.80 2.79
N ILE A 206 -8.01 -28.54 2.44
CA ILE A 206 -8.35 -27.33 3.21
C ILE A 206 -9.37 -26.48 2.42
N TYR A 207 -10.29 -27.14 1.71
CA TYR A 207 -11.36 -26.52 0.91
C TYR A 207 -12.75 -26.60 1.56
N LEU A 208 -12.84 -26.89 2.87
CA LEU A 208 -14.06 -26.82 3.67
C LEU A 208 -13.85 -25.92 4.88
#